data_AF-A0A941KAG4-F1
#
_entry.id   AF-A0A941KAG4-F1
#
_cell.length_a   1.000
_cell.length_b   1.000
_cell.length_c   1.000
_cell.angle_alpha   90.00
_cell.angle_beta   90.00
_cell.angle_gamma   90.00
#
_symmetry.space_group_name_H-M   'P 1'
#
loop_
_entity.id
_entity.type
_entity.pdbx_description
1 polymer ?
#
loop_
_entity_poly.entity_id
_entity_poly.type
_entity_poly.pdbx_seq_one_letter_code
_entity_poly.pdbx_strand_id
1 'polypeptide(L)'
;MAEVIRHWAGKERLFRLDLGRILELEQACDDAIGSIFSRVCTGRFRANDLTSILRIGLEGGGATKVQAKHLVDTFFDRLPYMENASIAGDILSAIMVGIEEGETASASGEPERIVFSEVVQICRVFNMSPHDLKVLTYAEFLNLVRGFNASSDRKAAPPTEEEFMDILARYEPEALNG
;
A
#
# COMPACT_ATOMS: atom_id res chain seq x y z
N MET A 1 -2.70 7.06 -15.77
CA MET A 1 -2.89 5.61 -15.51
C MET A 1 -2.54 5.42 -14.05
N ALA A 2 -3.43 4.81 -13.26
CA ALA A 2 -3.24 4.70 -11.82
C ALA A 2 -2.54 3.38 -11.47
N GLU A 3 -1.40 3.47 -10.79
CA GLU A 3 -0.60 2.33 -10.33
C GLU A 3 -0.47 2.40 -8.81
N VAL A 4 -0.78 1.30 -8.14
CA VAL A 4 -0.78 1.21 -6.68
C VAL A 4 -0.01 -0.03 -6.28
N ILE A 5 1.02 0.14 -5.45
CA ILE A 5 1.75 -0.98 -4.85
C ILE A 5 1.28 -1.14 -3.42
N ARG A 6 0.83 -2.36 -3.07
CA ARG A 6 0.41 -2.73 -1.72
C ARG A 6 0.91 -4.12 -1.35
N HIS A 7 1.22 -4.29 -0.07
CA HIS A 7 1.46 -5.61 0.51
C HIS A 7 0.14 -6.37 0.59
N TRP A 8 -0.01 -7.43 -0.20
CA TRP A 8 -1.21 -8.26 -0.18
C TRP A 8 -0.85 -9.73 -0.40
N ALA A 9 -1.44 -10.61 0.42
CA ALA A 9 -1.17 -12.04 0.39
C ALA A 9 0.33 -12.39 0.55
N GLY A 10 0.97 -11.73 1.51
CA GLY A 10 2.35 -11.98 1.94
C GLY A 10 3.44 -11.48 1.00
N LYS A 11 3.11 -10.68 -0.02
CA LYS A 11 4.06 -10.04 -0.94
C LYS A 11 3.58 -8.67 -1.39
N GLU A 12 4.53 -7.81 -1.75
CA GLU A 12 4.25 -6.57 -2.49
C GLU A 12 3.67 -6.91 -3.86
N ARG A 13 2.49 -6.36 -4.18
CA ARG A 13 1.83 -6.53 -5.48
C ARG A 13 1.51 -5.20 -6.11
N LEU A 14 1.73 -5.15 -7.41
CA LEU A 14 1.32 -4.05 -8.26
C LEU A 14 -0.14 -4.25 -8.65
N PHE A 15 -0.95 -3.23 -8.41
CA PHE A 15 -2.32 -3.11 -8.89
C PHE A 15 -2.36 -1.95 -9.87
N ARG A 16 -3.04 -2.16 -11.00
CA ARG A 16 -3.17 -1.12 -12.01
C ARG A 16 -4.54 -1.15 -12.64
N LEU A 17 -5.14 0.01 -12.84
CA LEU A 17 -6.42 0.12 -13.53
C LEU A 17 -6.26 1.13 -14.66
N ASP A 18 -6.34 0.59 -15.88
CA ASP A 18 -6.47 1.35 -17.12
C ASP A 18 -7.95 1.44 -17.53
N LEU A 19 -8.26 2.28 -18.53
CA LEU A 19 -9.63 2.50 -18.97
C LEU A 19 -10.36 1.20 -19.35
N GLY A 20 -9.67 0.26 -20.00
CA GLY A 20 -10.28 -1.02 -20.38
C GLY A 20 -10.66 -1.86 -19.16
N ARG A 21 -9.85 -1.81 -18.11
CA ARG A 21 -10.11 -2.50 -16.84
C ARG A 21 -11.18 -1.84 -16.00
N ILE A 22 -11.31 -0.51 -16.07
CA ILE A 22 -12.42 0.20 -15.42
C ILE A 22 -13.74 -0.27 -16.03
N LEU A 23 -13.82 -0.35 -17.36
CA LEU A 23 -15.00 -0.85 -18.06
C LEU A 23 -15.29 -2.33 -17.73
N GLU A 24 -14.26 -3.18 -17.64
CA GLU A 24 -14.41 -4.56 -17.18
C GLU A 24 -14.96 -4.63 -15.76
N LEU A 25 -14.52 -3.73 -14.87
CA LEU A 25 -14.96 -3.67 -13.48
C LEU A 25 -16.42 -3.21 -13.37
N GLU A 26 -16.84 -2.20 -14.13
CA GLU A 26 -18.25 -1.77 -14.19
C GLU A 26 -19.15 -2.91 -14.66
N GLN A 27 -18.70 -3.67 -15.67
CA GLN A 27 -19.44 -4.84 -16.15
C GLN A 27 -19.47 -5.98 -15.12
N ALA A 28 -18.39 -6.22 -14.38
CA ALA A 28 -18.32 -7.28 -13.37
C ALA A 28 -19.16 -6.98 -12.13
N CYS A 29 -19.26 -5.71 -11.75
CA CYS A 29 -20.04 -5.25 -10.61
C CYS A 29 -21.49 -4.86 -10.96
N ASP A 30 -21.83 -4.80 -12.25
CA ASP A 30 -23.12 -4.32 -12.78
C ASP A 30 -23.47 -2.92 -12.26
N ASP A 31 -22.47 -2.04 -12.17
CA ASP A 31 -22.63 -0.71 -11.58
C ASP A 31 -21.58 0.30 -12.07
N ALA A 32 -21.87 1.58 -11.90
CA ALA A 32 -20.95 2.65 -12.28
C ALA A 32 -19.76 2.74 -11.32
N ILE A 33 -18.58 3.10 -11.83
CA ILE A 33 -17.35 3.16 -11.03
C ILE A 33 -17.46 4.05 -9.78
N GLY A 34 -18.16 5.18 -9.87
CA GLY A 34 -18.39 6.07 -8.73
C GLY A 34 -19.31 5.49 -7.66
N SER A 35 -20.28 4.67 -8.05
CA SER A 35 -21.18 3.94 -7.13
C SER A 35 -20.44 2.82 -6.42
N ILE A 36 -19.59 2.08 -7.16
CA ILE A 36 -18.69 1.07 -6.59
C ILE A 36 -17.74 1.72 -5.57
N PHE A 37 -17.08 2.82 -5.94
CA PHE A 37 -16.20 3.58 -5.06
C PHE A 37 -16.91 4.02 -3.77
N SER A 38 -18.07 4.65 -3.89
CA SER A 38 -18.85 5.09 -2.73
C SER A 38 -19.22 3.92 -1.80
N ARG A 39 -19.59 2.76 -2.34
CA ARG A 39 -19.92 1.56 -1.55
C ARG A 39 -18.71 1.01 -0.81
N VAL A 40 -17.55 0.97 -1.44
CA VAL A 40 -16.31 0.52 -0.81
C VAL A 40 -15.93 1.45 0.34
N CYS A 41 -15.92 2.78 0.11
CA CYS A 41 -15.60 3.77 1.14
C CYS A 41 -16.60 3.81 2.30
N THR A 42 -17.88 3.55 2.05
CA THR A 42 -18.93 3.57 3.09
C THR A 42 -19.14 2.22 3.78
N GLY A 43 -18.40 1.18 3.39
CA GLY A 43 -18.55 -0.16 3.97
C GLY A 43 -19.80 -0.93 3.52
N ARG A 44 -20.51 -0.45 2.48
CA ARG A 44 -21.71 -1.09 1.90
C ARG A 44 -21.40 -1.98 0.69
N PHE A 45 -20.15 -2.41 0.57
CA PHE A 45 -19.66 -3.23 -0.53
C PHE A 45 -20.18 -4.67 -0.43
N ARG A 46 -20.29 -5.33 -1.58
CA ARG A 46 -20.49 -6.77 -1.69
C ARG A 46 -19.13 -7.46 -1.73
N ALA A 47 -19.08 -8.72 -1.29
CA ALA A 47 -17.87 -9.55 -1.47
C ALA A 47 -17.45 -9.66 -2.94
N ASN A 48 -18.42 -9.69 -3.86
CA ASN A 48 -18.18 -9.68 -5.30
C ASN A 48 -17.48 -8.40 -5.79
N ASP A 49 -17.79 -7.26 -5.17
CA ASP A 49 -17.17 -5.98 -5.53
C ASP A 49 -15.67 -6.04 -5.19
N LEU A 50 -15.33 -6.46 -3.97
CA LEU A 50 -13.93 -6.53 -3.52
C LEU A 50 -13.12 -7.54 -4.32
N THR A 51 -13.65 -8.74 -4.53
CA THR A 51 -12.97 -9.79 -5.30
C THR A 51 -12.75 -9.36 -6.76
N SER A 52 -13.71 -8.66 -7.37
CA SER A 52 -13.59 -8.13 -8.73
C SER A 52 -12.53 -7.02 -8.81
N ILE A 53 -12.52 -6.07 -7.87
CA ILE A 53 -11.54 -4.97 -7.83
C ILE A 53 -10.11 -5.53 -7.67
N LEU A 54 -9.90 -6.43 -6.71
CA LEU A 54 -8.59 -7.03 -6.46
C LEU A 54 -8.12 -7.85 -7.67
N ARG A 55 -9.00 -8.68 -8.26
CA ARG A 55 -8.66 -9.51 -9.43
C ARG A 55 -8.26 -8.64 -10.62
N ILE A 56 -9.11 -7.69 -11.00
CA ILE A 56 -8.90 -6.84 -12.17
C ILE A 56 -7.67 -5.94 -11.96
N GLY A 57 -7.47 -5.41 -10.74
CA GLY A 57 -6.28 -4.64 -10.39
C GLY A 57 -4.98 -5.45 -10.52
N LEU A 58 -4.96 -6.71 -10.09
CA LEU A 58 -3.79 -7.60 -10.24
C LEU A 58 -3.50 -7.93 -11.71
N GLU A 59 -4.54 -8.19 -12.50
CA GLU A 59 -4.39 -8.36 -13.95
C GLU A 59 -3.74 -7.11 -14.56
N GLY A 60 -4.16 -5.94 -14.05
CA GLY A 60 -3.54 -4.64 -14.26
C GLY A 60 -2.04 -4.61 -14.14
N GLY A 61 -1.56 -5.04 -12.97
CA GLY A 61 -0.16 -5.00 -12.59
C GLY A 61 0.70 -6.11 -13.19
N GLY A 62 0.16 -6.92 -14.10
CA GLY A 62 0.91 -7.93 -14.84
C GLY A 62 0.65 -9.38 -14.41
N ALA A 63 -0.26 -9.63 -13.47
CA ALA A 63 -0.69 -10.99 -13.18
C ALA A 63 -1.53 -11.56 -14.33
N THR A 64 -1.40 -12.86 -14.62
CA THR A 64 -2.29 -13.52 -15.58
C THR A 64 -3.69 -13.69 -14.97
N LYS A 65 -4.74 -13.78 -15.80
CA LYS A 65 -6.14 -14.00 -15.33
C LYS A 65 -6.28 -15.19 -14.38
N VAL A 66 -5.57 -16.28 -14.68
CA VAL A 66 -5.57 -17.50 -13.87
C VAL A 66 -4.88 -17.26 -12.52
N GLN A 67 -3.72 -16.59 -12.52
CA GLN A 67 -3.02 -16.25 -11.28
C GLN A 67 -3.82 -15.28 -10.42
N ALA A 68 -4.38 -14.22 -11.01
CA ALA A 68 -5.20 -13.24 -10.29
C ALA A 68 -6.40 -13.91 -9.62
N LYS A 69 -7.14 -14.76 -10.35
CA LYS A 69 -8.25 -15.53 -9.80
C LYS A 69 -7.82 -16.44 -8.65
N HIS A 70 -6.75 -17.22 -8.84
CA HIS A 70 -6.24 -18.12 -7.81
C HIS A 70 -5.80 -17.36 -6.55
N LEU A 71 -5.14 -16.21 -6.71
CA LEU A 71 -4.70 -15.38 -5.59
C LEU A 71 -5.89 -14.81 -4.81
N VAL A 72 -6.92 -14.30 -5.50
CA VAL A 72 -8.14 -13.82 -4.85
C VAL A 72 -8.84 -14.97 -4.12
N ASP A 73 -9.08 -16.10 -4.78
CA ASP A 73 -9.74 -17.25 -4.16
C ASP A 73 -8.98 -17.80 -2.93
N THR A 74 -7.66 -17.82 -2.99
CA THR A 74 -6.83 -18.37 -1.90
C THR A 74 -6.73 -17.44 -0.69
N PHE A 75 -6.65 -16.12 -0.92
CA PHE A 75 -6.30 -15.16 0.13
C PHE A 75 -7.45 -14.26 0.57
N PHE A 76 -8.51 -14.12 -0.22
CA PHE A 76 -9.65 -13.28 0.12
C PHE A 76 -10.32 -13.73 1.42
N ASP A 77 -10.57 -15.03 1.57
CA ASP A 77 -11.18 -15.60 2.79
C ASP A 77 -10.20 -15.69 3.97
N ARG A 78 -8.91 -15.49 3.74
CA ARG A 78 -7.87 -15.51 4.80
C ARG A 78 -7.67 -14.14 5.46
N LEU A 79 -8.20 -13.08 4.87
CA LEU A 79 -8.06 -11.71 5.35
C LEU A 79 -9.43 -11.15 5.76
N PRO A 80 -9.49 -10.28 6.78
CA PRO A 80 -10.72 -9.57 7.12
C PRO A 80 -11.27 -8.78 5.91
N TYR A 81 -12.59 -8.80 5.73
CA TYR A 81 -13.26 -8.06 4.65
C TYR A 81 -12.92 -6.57 4.63
N MET A 82 -12.71 -5.97 5.81
CA MET A 82 -12.33 -4.55 5.92
C MET A 82 -10.91 -4.29 5.42
N GLU A 83 -9.98 -5.23 5.57
CA GLU A 83 -8.62 -5.12 5.05
C GLU A 83 -8.62 -5.19 3.51
N ASN A 84 -9.36 -6.16 2.95
CA ASN A 84 -9.57 -6.25 1.51
C ASN A 84 -10.29 -5.00 0.96
N ALA A 85 -11.24 -4.43 1.70
CA ALA A 85 -11.93 -3.20 1.34
C ALA A 85 -11.03 -1.97 1.36
N SER A 86 -10.12 -1.86 2.32
CA SER A 86 -9.13 -0.79 2.37
C SER A 86 -8.25 -0.80 1.13
N ILE A 87 -7.74 -1.97 0.74
CA ILE A 87 -6.89 -2.10 -0.46
C ILE A 87 -7.69 -1.81 -1.73
N ALA A 88 -8.92 -2.29 -1.82
CA ALA A 88 -9.81 -1.99 -2.94
C ALA A 88 -10.13 -0.49 -3.04
N GLY A 89 -10.32 0.17 -1.89
CA GLY A 89 -10.53 1.61 -1.80
C GLY A 89 -9.32 2.39 -2.33
N ASP A 90 -8.11 2.03 -1.90
CA ASP A 90 -6.86 2.66 -2.38
C ASP A 90 -6.70 2.54 -3.90
N ILE A 91 -6.99 1.35 -4.45
CA ILE A 91 -6.94 1.08 -5.89
C ILE A 91 -7.91 1.98 -6.66
N LEU A 92 -9.13 2.16 -6.15
CA LEU A 92 -10.15 3.02 -6.78
C LEU A 92 -9.85 4.51 -6.61
N SER A 93 -9.38 4.93 -5.43
CA SER A 93 -8.99 6.31 -5.13
C SER A 93 -7.90 6.81 -6.09
N ALA A 94 -6.92 5.96 -6.41
CA ALA A 94 -5.83 6.31 -7.32
C ALA A 94 -6.32 6.69 -8.74
N ILE A 95 -7.50 6.24 -9.14
CA ILE A 95 -8.14 6.61 -10.41
C ILE A 95 -9.03 7.84 -10.25
N MET A 96 -9.83 7.88 -9.17
CA MET A 96 -10.88 8.87 -8.99
C MET A 96 -10.35 10.26 -8.63
N VAL A 97 -9.33 10.31 -7.79
CA VAL A 97 -8.73 11.57 -7.29
C VAL A 97 -7.43 11.89 -8.03
N GLY A 98 -6.85 10.90 -8.71
CA GLY A 98 -5.48 10.95 -9.17
C GLY A 98 -4.52 10.56 -8.04
N ILE A 99 -3.29 10.22 -8.39
CA ILE A 99 -2.26 9.95 -7.40
C ILE A 99 -1.80 11.32 -6.87
N GLU A 100 -2.44 11.84 -5.83
CA GLU A 100 -1.69 12.70 -4.91
C GLU A 100 -0.66 11.78 -4.26
N GLU A 101 0.63 12.07 -4.45
CA GLU A 101 1.73 11.37 -3.79
C GLU A 101 1.72 11.68 -2.29
N GLY A 102 0.70 11.24 -1.57
CA GLY A 102 0.55 11.50 -0.15
C GLY A 102 -0.91 11.45 0.25
N GLU A 103 -1.29 10.34 0.91
CA GLU A 103 -2.26 10.26 2.01
C GLU A 103 -2.71 8.79 2.14
N THR A 104 -1.87 7.97 2.75
CA THR A 104 -2.40 7.02 3.73
C THR A 104 -2.62 7.81 5.01
N ALA A 105 -3.63 8.70 5.02
CA ALA A 105 -4.06 9.36 6.24
C ALA A 105 -4.97 8.39 6.99
N SER A 106 -4.41 7.63 7.92
CA SER A 106 -5.21 7.10 9.02
C SER A 106 -5.59 8.30 9.90
N ALA A 107 -6.81 8.81 9.72
CA ALA A 107 -7.36 9.84 10.58
C ALA A 107 -7.51 9.31 12.02
N SER A 108 -6.52 9.59 12.87
CA SER A 108 -6.63 9.73 14.32
C SER A 108 -5.42 10.53 14.79
N GLY A 109 -5.67 11.70 15.39
CA GLY A 109 -4.66 12.70 15.70
C GLY A 109 -3.67 12.27 16.78
N GLU A 110 -2.59 11.63 16.35
CA GLU A 110 -1.26 11.59 16.98
C GLU A 110 -0.23 11.70 15.84
N PRO A 111 0.93 12.34 16.04
CA PRO A 111 1.91 12.54 14.97
C PRO A 111 2.28 11.17 14.34
N GLU A 112 2.01 11.07 13.04
CA GLU A 112 2.01 9.82 12.29
C GLU A 112 3.40 9.16 12.35
N ARG A 113 3.44 7.97 12.95
CA ARG A 113 4.64 7.16 13.11
C ARG A 113 5.11 6.70 11.74
N ILE A 114 6.43 6.72 11.52
CA ILE A 114 7.01 6.29 10.25
C ILE A 114 6.51 4.90 9.89
N VAL A 115 5.82 4.80 8.76
CA VAL A 115 5.35 3.54 8.21
C VAL A 115 6.47 2.94 7.37
N PHE A 116 6.61 1.61 7.38
CA PHE A 116 7.69 0.86 6.70
C PHE A 116 7.98 1.29 5.25
N SER A 117 6.98 1.81 4.52
CA SER A 117 7.12 2.36 3.17
C SER A 117 8.01 3.60 3.08
N GLU A 118 8.07 4.43 4.13
CA GLU A 118 8.82 5.68 4.16
C GLU A 118 10.32 5.44 4.38
N VAL A 119 10.68 4.39 5.14
CA VAL A 119 12.08 3.94 5.30
C VAL A 119 12.67 3.47 3.97
N VAL A 120 11.86 2.79 3.15
CA VAL A 120 12.22 2.38 1.79
C VAL A 120 12.36 3.60 0.87
N GLN A 121 11.53 4.63 1.04
CA GLN A 121 11.65 5.88 0.30
C GLN A 121 12.92 6.65 0.67
N ILE A 122 13.24 6.73 1.97
CA ILE A 122 14.51 7.31 2.45
C ILE A 122 15.68 6.53 1.82
N CYS A 123 15.64 5.19 1.81
CA CYS A 123 16.69 4.40 1.17
C CYS A 123 16.89 4.73 -0.31
N ARG A 124 15.78 4.93 -1.03
CA ARG A 124 15.82 5.28 -2.46
C ARG A 124 16.35 6.69 -2.70
N VAL A 125 15.95 7.67 -1.89
CA VAL A 125 16.39 9.06 -2.04
C VAL A 125 17.88 9.20 -1.74
N PHE A 126 18.38 8.49 -0.73
CA PHE A 126 19.80 8.54 -0.35
C PHE A 126 20.67 7.49 -1.06
N ASN A 127 20.09 6.75 -2.03
CA ASN A 127 20.76 5.69 -2.78
C ASN A 127 21.49 4.67 -1.87
N MET A 128 20.89 4.37 -0.73
CA MET A 128 21.43 3.46 0.27
C MET A 128 20.69 2.12 0.24
N SER A 129 21.39 1.05 0.58
CA SER A 129 20.78 -0.27 0.68
C SER A 129 20.11 -0.44 2.05
N PRO A 130 19.12 -1.34 2.18
CA PRO A 130 18.54 -1.69 3.49
C PRO A 130 19.55 -2.25 4.49
N HIS A 131 20.72 -2.70 4.02
CA HIS A 131 21.82 -3.13 4.88
C HIS A 131 22.57 -1.93 5.49
N ASP A 132 22.68 -0.83 4.75
CA ASP A 132 23.36 0.38 5.24
C ASP A 132 22.58 1.06 6.36
N LEU A 133 21.25 0.93 6.36
CA LEU A 133 20.39 1.38 7.47
C LEU A 133 20.78 0.76 8.82
N LYS A 134 21.26 -0.49 8.81
CA LYS A 134 21.60 -1.25 10.03
C LYS A 134 22.87 -0.77 10.71
N VAL A 135 23.73 -0.06 9.98
CA VAL A 135 25.02 0.41 10.48
C VAL A 135 24.92 1.86 10.98
N LEU A 136 23.79 2.53 10.71
CA LEU A 136 23.55 3.89 11.15
C LEU A 136 23.19 3.92 12.63
N THR A 137 23.84 4.82 13.35
CA THR A 137 23.38 5.24 14.67
C THR A 137 22.05 5.98 14.55
N TYR A 138 21.28 6.00 15.63
CA TYR A 138 20.04 6.77 15.71
C TYR A 138 20.25 8.26 15.36
N ALA A 139 21.38 8.85 15.78
CA ALA A 139 21.74 10.23 15.45
C ALA A 139 21.99 10.44 13.93
N GLU A 140 22.63 9.48 13.27
CA GLU A 140 22.84 9.52 11.82
C GLU A 140 21.53 9.35 11.07
N PHE A 141 20.65 8.45 11.53
CA PHE A 141 19.32 8.27 10.97
C PHE A 141 18.47 9.55 11.10
N LEU A 142 18.50 10.23 12.26
CA LEU A 142 17.81 11.50 12.47
C LEU A 142 18.29 12.60 11.52
N ASN A 143 19.59 12.66 11.24
CA ASN A 143 20.15 13.61 10.28
C ASN A 143 19.70 13.30 8.85
N LEU A 144 19.55 12.01 8.54
CA LEU A 144 19.04 11.51 7.26
C LEU A 144 17.57 11.89 7.06
N VAL A 145 16.73 11.70 8.08
CA VAL A 145 15.32 12.13 8.08
C VAL A 145 15.19 13.65 7.96
N ARG A 146 16.06 14.42 8.64
CA ARG A 146 16.12 15.88 8.49
C ARG A 146 16.51 16.29 7.07
N GLY A 147 17.47 15.60 6.46
CA GLY A 147 17.85 15.81 5.06
C GLY A 147 16.72 15.48 4.09
N PHE A 148 15.99 14.39 4.34
CA PHE A 148 14.80 14.01 3.57
C PHE A 148 13.74 15.10 3.62
N ASN A 149 13.39 15.57 4.81
CA ASN A 149 12.39 16.62 5.02
C ASN A 149 12.79 17.98 4.43
N ALA A 150 14.09 18.22 4.26
CA ALA A 150 14.60 19.43 3.61
C ALA A 150 14.58 19.33 2.08
N SER A 151 14.55 18.11 1.53
CA SER A 151 14.64 17.83 0.08
C SER A 151 13.35 17.27 -0.52
N SER A 152 12.33 16.98 0.28
CA SER A 152 11.05 16.40 -0.14
C SER A 152 9.89 17.27 0.34
N ASP A 153 8.83 17.38 -0.47
CA ASP A 153 7.59 18.05 -0.08
C ASP A 153 6.81 17.27 1.00
N ARG A 154 7.18 16.00 1.23
CA ARG A 154 6.65 15.17 2.33
C ARG A 154 7.54 15.32 3.56
N LYS A 155 6.91 15.63 4.70
CA LYS A 155 7.59 15.78 6.00
C LYS A 155 7.32 14.55 6.85
N ALA A 156 8.34 13.72 7.07
CA ALA A 156 8.31 12.60 8.00
C ALA A 156 8.72 13.06 9.41
N ALA A 157 7.96 12.72 10.44
CA ALA A 157 8.40 12.94 11.82
C ALA A 157 9.54 11.95 12.15
N PRO A 158 10.65 12.40 12.77
CA PRO A 158 11.69 11.48 13.21
C PRO A 158 11.10 10.46 14.20
N PRO A 159 11.36 9.15 14.02
CA PRO A 159 10.84 8.13 14.92
C PRO A 159 11.57 8.22 16.26
N THR A 160 10.95 7.68 17.30
CA THR A 160 11.63 7.48 18.58
C THR A 160 12.70 6.38 18.48
N GLU A 161 13.61 6.34 19.46
CA GLU A 161 14.69 5.34 19.49
C GLU A 161 14.14 3.90 19.54
N GLU A 162 13.05 3.66 20.27
CA GLU A 162 12.36 2.37 20.32
C GLU A 162 11.75 1.97 18.97
N GLU A 163 11.16 2.93 18.25
CA GLU A 163 10.59 2.69 16.92
C GLU A 163 11.67 2.44 15.87
N PHE A 164 12.81 3.13 15.96
CA PHE A 164 13.96 2.85 15.12
C PHE A 164 14.47 1.41 15.32
N MET A 165 14.52 0.94 16.56
CA MET A 165 14.90 -0.44 16.88
C MET A 165 13.87 -1.46 16.37
N ASP A 166 12.57 -1.18 16.45
CA ASP A 166 11.52 -2.05 15.88
C ASP A 166 11.63 -2.13 14.34
N ILE A 167 11.90 -1.00 13.69
CA ILE A 167 12.16 -0.95 12.25
C ILE A 167 13.35 -1.83 11.89
N LEU A 168 14.47 -1.72 12.62
CA LEU A 168 15.67 -2.54 12.41
C LEU A 168 15.39 -4.03 12.64
N ALA A 169 14.62 -4.38 13.68
CA ALA A 169 14.25 -5.75 14.00
C ALA A 169 13.40 -6.41 12.91
N ARG A 170 12.51 -5.66 12.23
CA ARG A 170 11.75 -6.16 11.06
C ARG A 170 12.64 -6.49 9.85
N TYR A 171 13.86 -5.97 9.80
CA TYR A 171 14.86 -6.33 8.80
C TYR A 171 15.80 -7.46 9.28
N GLU A 172 15.58 -8.06 10.46
CA GLU A 172 16.26 -9.29 10.88
C GLU A 172 15.65 -10.52 10.19
N PRO A 173 16.44 -11.34 9.49
CA PRO A 173 15.94 -12.56 8.85
C PRO A 173 15.48 -13.64 9.86
N GLU A 174 15.74 -13.47 11.16
CA GLU A 174 15.39 -14.44 12.21
C GLU A 174 14.00 -14.20 12.84
N ALA A 175 13.36 -13.04 12.63
CA ALA A 175 12.00 -12.77 13.12
C ALA A 175 10.89 -13.53 12.36
N LEU A 176 11.25 -14.35 11.36
CA LEU A 176 10.34 -15.20 10.59
C LEU A 176 10.26 -16.66 11.10
N ASN A 177 10.94 -17.00 12.21
CA ASN A 177 10.88 -18.33 12.83
C ASN A 177 10.56 -18.27 14.33
N GLY A 178 9.42 -17.68 14.69
CA GLY A 178 8.81 -17.77 16.01
C GLY A 178 7.33 -18.09 15.92
#